data_AF-A0A2K3LUV5-F1
#
_entry.id   AF-A0A2K3LUV5-F1
#
_cell.length_a   1.000
_cell.length_b   1.000
_cell.length_c   1.000
_cell.angle_alpha   90.00
_cell.angle_beta   90.00
_cell.angle_gamma   90.00
#
_symmetry.space_group_name_H-M   'P 1'
#
loop_
_entity.id
_entity.type
_entity.pdbx_description
1 polymer ?
#
loop_
_entity_poly.entity_id
_entity_poly.type
_entity_poly.pdbx_seq_one_letter_code
_entity_poly.pdbx_strand_id
1 'polypeptide(L)'
;MSNSAAGTSSKTRAASSQPSEPSSKRRRGVFHRELQHMMYGFGDDPNPLPESVALMDDIVVEYITELVHKAQDIGSQRGKLSVEDFLYLIRKVLFR
;
A
#
# COMPACT_ATOMS: atom_id res chain seq x y z
N MET A 1 -62.80 -19.71 -0.88
CA MET A 1 -62.39 -20.56 -2.02
C MET A 1 -61.67 -19.66 -3.03
N SER A 2 -60.47 -20.07 -3.46
CA SER A 2 -59.61 -19.53 -4.55
C SER A 2 -59.14 -18.07 -4.47
N ASN A 3 -57.89 -17.69 -4.78
CA ASN A 3 -56.66 -18.39 -5.15
C ASN A 3 -55.48 -17.39 -5.02
N SER A 4 -54.27 -17.93 -4.79
CA SER A 4 -52.99 -17.23 -4.71
C SER A 4 -52.50 -16.64 -6.04
N ALA A 5 -51.67 -15.59 -5.99
CA ALA A 5 -50.58 -15.36 -6.94
C ALA A 5 -49.46 -14.51 -6.31
N ALA A 6 -48.24 -15.03 -6.39
CA ALA A 6 -47.00 -14.42 -5.93
C ALA A 6 -46.47 -13.38 -6.92
N GLY A 7 -45.77 -12.36 -6.41
CA GLY A 7 -45.02 -11.40 -7.21
C GLY A 7 -43.78 -10.94 -6.44
N THR A 8 -42.67 -11.64 -6.67
CA THR A 8 -41.33 -11.28 -6.22
C THR A 8 -40.84 -10.04 -6.99
N SER A 9 -40.34 -9.02 -6.29
CA SER A 9 -39.58 -7.93 -6.91
C SER A 9 -38.19 -7.87 -6.29
N SER A 10 -37.32 -8.68 -6.87
CA SER A 10 -35.88 -8.65 -6.70
C SER A 10 -35.33 -7.32 -7.23
N LYS A 11 -35.05 -6.39 -6.32
CA LYS A 11 -34.28 -5.18 -6.64
C LYS A 11 -32.80 -5.59 -6.83
N THR A 12 -32.44 -5.87 -8.08
CA THR A 12 -31.06 -6.00 -8.54
C THR A 12 -30.30 -4.71 -8.20
N ARG A 13 -29.35 -4.80 -7.27
CA ARG A 13 -28.35 -3.74 -7.06
C ARG A 13 -27.39 -3.78 -8.24
N ALA A 14 -27.53 -2.81 -9.12
CA ALA A 14 -26.57 -2.55 -10.19
C ALA A 14 -25.18 -2.35 -9.58
N ALA A 15 -24.24 -3.22 -9.97
CA ALA A 15 -22.84 -3.05 -9.72
C ALA A 15 -22.38 -1.80 -10.48
N SER A 16 -22.11 -0.72 -9.75
CA SER A 16 -21.45 0.45 -10.29
C SER A 16 -19.98 0.10 -10.53
N SER A 17 -19.65 -0.25 -11.76
CA SER A 17 -18.28 -0.30 -12.27
C SER A 17 -17.73 1.13 -12.28
N GLN A 18 -17.17 1.59 -11.15
CA GLN A 18 -16.41 2.83 -11.15
C GLN A 18 -15.04 2.57 -11.80
N PRO A 19 -14.62 3.36 -12.79
CA PRO A 19 -13.25 3.34 -13.27
C PRO A 19 -12.33 3.81 -12.15
N SER A 20 -11.27 3.06 -11.88
CA SER A 20 -10.19 3.45 -10.98
C SER A 20 -9.47 4.66 -11.57
N GLU A 21 -9.77 5.85 -11.06
CA GLU A 21 -9.05 7.09 -11.37
C GLU A 21 -7.54 6.91 -11.10
N PRO A 22 -6.67 7.02 -12.12
CA PRO A 22 -5.23 6.93 -11.91
C PRO A 22 -4.71 8.34 -11.66
N SER A 23 -4.68 8.77 -10.41
CA SER A 23 -3.76 9.81 -9.92
C SER A 23 -4.19 10.22 -8.52
N SER A 24 -3.89 9.38 -7.53
CA SER A 24 -3.35 9.94 -6.30
C SER A 24 -2.22 10.86 -6.77
N LYS A 25 -2.39 12.18 -6.70
CA LYS A 25 -1.26 13.12 -6.85
C LYS A 25 -0.24 12.62 -5.84
N ARG A 26 0.74 11.85 -6.31
CA ARG A 26 1.74 11.21 -5.46
C ARG A 26 2.32 12.36 -4.67
N ARG A 27 2.00 12.41 -3.36
CA ARG A 27 2.45 13.50 -2.49
C ARG A 27 3.97 13.36 -2.48
N ARG A 28 4.65 14.08 -3.36
CA ARG A 28 6.10 14.03 -3.45
C ARG A 28 6.67 14.69 -2.21
N GLY A 29 7.70 14.08 -1.64
CA GLY A 29 8.39 14.58 -0.45
C GLY A 29 7.63 14.33 0.84
N VAL A 30 6.91 13.21 0.98
CA VAL A 30 6.25 12.87 2.27
C VAL A 30 7.28 12.76 3.37
N PHE A 31 8.45 12.19 3.06
CA PHE A 31 9.51 11.92 4.03
C PHE A 31 10.74 12.79 3.83
N HIS A 32 10.62 13.93 3.13
CA HIS A 32 11.80 14.69 2.71
C HIS A 32 12.69 15.12 3.88
N ARG A 33 12.09 15.62 4.97
CA ARG A 33 12.83 16.07 6.17
C ARG A 33 13.38 14.89 6.96
N GLU A 34 12.62 13.80 7.07
CA GLU A 34 13.00 12.62 7.82
C GLU A 34 14.13 11.88 7.10
N LEU A 35 14.09 11.79 5.77
CA LEU A 35 15.12 11.18 4.94
C LEU A 35 16.43 11.93 5.01
N GLN A 36 16.44 13.28 5.03
CA GLN A 36 17.67 14.04 5.23
C GLN A 36 18.38 13.65 6.54
N HIS A 37 17.64 13.57 7.65
CA HIS A 37 18.22 13.15 8.94
C HIS A 37 18.66 11.69 8.94
N MET A 38 17.91 10.80 8.29
CA MET A 38 18.28 9.38 8.20
C MET A 38 19.53 9.19 7.33
N MET A 39 19.61 9.85 6.17
CA MET A 39 20.79 9.83 5.30
C MET A 39 22.04 10.25 6.09
N TYR A 40 21.97 11.38 6.81
CA TYR A 40 23.05 11.78 7.72
C TYR A 40 23.34 10.73 8.81
N GLY A 41 22.31 10.17 9.43
CA GLY A 41 22.44 9.11 10.43
C GLY A 41 23.10 7.82 9.91
N PHE A 42 23.01 7.56 8.60
CA PHE A 42 23.68 6.46 7.91
C PHE A 42 25.07 6.84 7.35
N GLY A 43 25.50 8.08 7.53
CA GLY A 43 26.84 8.56 7.16
C GLY A 43 26.93 9.33 5.84
N ASP A 44 25.80 9.68 5.22
CA ASP A 44 25.79 10.59 4.07
C ASP A 44 26.08 12.05 4.49
N ASP A 45 26.14 12.94 3.49
CA ASP A 45 26.35 14.37 3.68
C ASP A 45 25.27 15.00 4.60
N PRO A 46 25.64 15.89 5.54
CA PRO A 46 24.68 16.57 6.42
C PRO A 46 23.70 17.49 5.68
N ASN A 47 24.01 17.87 4.44
CA ASN A 47 23.17 18.65 3.54
C ASN A 47 23.08 17.96 2.16
N PRO A 48 22.38 16.82 2.07
CA PRO A 48 22.29 16.05 0.84
C PRO A 48 21.56 16.85 -0.25
N LEU A 49 21.90 16.59 -1.52
CA LEU A 49 21.24 17.24 -2.64
C LEU A 49 19.72 16.97 -2.61
N PRO A 50 18.87 17.99 -2.85
CA PRO A 50 17.41 17.81 -2.87
C PRO A 50 16.94 16.70 -3.81
N GLU A 51 17.62 16.54 -4.94
CA GLU A 51 17.37 15.49 -5.94
C GLU A 51 17.67 14.09 -5.38
N SER A 52 18.73 13.95 -4.59
CA SER A 52 19.06 12.67 -3.91
C SER A 52 17.99 12.31 -2.88
N VAL A 53 17.54 13.28 -2.08
CA VAL A 53 16.46 13.06 -1.10
C VAL A 53 15.15 12.70 -1.80
N ALA A 54 14.83 13.37 -2.92
CA ALA A 54 13.64 13.07 -3.71
C ALA A 54 13.69 11.65 -4.31
N LEU A 55 14.85 11.23 -4.83
CA LEU A 55 15.04 9.86 -5.32
C LEU A 55 14.87 8.84 -4.20
N MET A 56 15.42 9.11 -3.00
CA MET A 56 15.24 8.24 -1.84
C MET A 56 13.77 8.16 -1.40
N ASP A 57 13.02 9.27 -1.44
CA ASP A 57 11.57 9.30 -1.15
C ASP A 57 10.82 8.39 -2.13
N ASP A 58 11.11 8.47 -3.43
CA ASP A 58 10.51 7.62 -4.45
C ASP A 58 10.83 6.13 -4.21
N ILE A 59 12.10 5.78 -3.96
CA ILE A 59 12.53 4.39 -3.70
C ILE A 59 11.86 3.82 -2.45
N VAL A 60 11.82 4.58 -1.35
CA VAL A 60 11.25 4.12 -0.08
C VAL A 60 9.73 3.94 -0.20
N VAL A 61 9.03 4.87 -0.85
CA VAL A 61 7.59 4.77 -1.07
C VAL A 61 7.26 3.55 -1.95
N GLU A 62 8.02 3.33 -3.01
CA GLU A 62 7.87 2.16 -3.88
C GLU A 62 8.09 0.85 -3.10
N TYR A 63 9.20 0.75 -2.36
CA TYR A 63 9.52 -0.43 -1.56
C TYR A 63 8.44 -0.76 -0.51
N ILE A 64 7.99 0.25 0.25
CA ILE A 64 6.94 0.05 1.27
C ILE A 64 5.64 -0.40 0.60
N THR A 65 5.27 0.21 -0.53
CA THR A 65 4.05 -0.16 -1.27
C THR A 65 4.11 -1.62 -1.71
N GLU A 66 5.23 -2.05 -2.30
CA GLU A 66 5.41 -3.45 -2.69
C GLU A 66 5.40 -4.41 -1.51
N LEU A 67 6.07 -4.05 -0.40
CA LEU A 67 6.14 -4.87 0.80
C LEU A 67 4.74 -5.09 1.38
N VAL A 68 3.91 -4.06 1.43
CA VAL A 68 2.53 -4.12 1.93
C VAL A 68 1.66 -4.98 1.01
N HIS A 69 1.78 -4.87 -0.31
CA HIS A 69 1.06 -5.76 -1.23
C HIS A 69 1.44 -7.23 -1.02
N LYS A 70 2.75 -7.53 -0.94
CA LYS A 70 3.24 -8.90 -0.64
C LYS A 70 2.74 -9.40 0.71
N ALA A 71 2.69 -8.54 1.73
CA ALA A 71 2.19 -8.91 3.06
C ALA A 71 0.68 -9.19 3.02
N GLN A 72 -0.07 -8.38 2.27
CA GLN A 72 -1.51 -8.57 2.06
C GLN A 72 -1.81 -9.88 1.33
N ASP A 73 -1.02 -10.28 0.34
CA ASP A 73 -1.22 -11.55 -0.38
C ASP A 73 -1.08 -12.76 0.56
N ILE A 74 -0.15 -12.69 1.53
CA ILE A 74 0.03 -13.72 2.57
C ILE A 74 -1.15 -13.67 3.55
N GLY A 75 -1.44 -12.50 4.11
CA GLY A 75 -2.51 -12.33 5.11
C GLY A 75 -3.91 -12.65 4.57
N SER A 76 -4.15 -12.48 3.27
CA SER A 76 -5.43 -12.79 2.62
C SER A 76 -5.77 -14.28 2.68
N GLN A 77 -4.76 -15.17 2.72
CA GLN A 77 -4.97 -16.62 2.88
C GLN A 77 -5.55 -16.95 4.26
N ARG A 78 -5.22 -16.15 5.29
CA ARG A 78 -5.77 -16.22 6.65
C ARG A 78 -7.02 -15.36 6.83
N GLY A 79 -7.38 -14.54 5.84
CA GLY A 79 -8.47 -13.56 5.92
C GLY A 79 -8.15 -12.32 6.76
N LYS A 80 -6.89 -12.12 7.20
CA LYS A 80 -6.48 -10.95 7.99
C LYS A 80 -4.99 -10.67 7.82
N LEU A 81 -4.64 -9.41 7.57
CA LEU A 81 -3.28 -8.91 7.61
C LEU A 81 -2.77 -8.81 9.05
N SER A 82 -1.56 -9.31 9.29
CA SER A 82 -0.90 -9.34 10.60
C SER A 82 0.54 -8.84 10.51
N VAL A 83 1.13 -8.48 11.66
CA VAL A 83 2.55 -8.07 11.74
C VAL A 83 3.49 -9.22 11.35
N GLU A 84 3.10 -10.46 11.62
CA GLU A 84 3.87 -11.67 11.28
C GLU A 84 4.12 -11.78 9.78
N ASP A 85 3.20 -11.30 8.94
CA ASP A 85 3.33 -11.33 7.47
C ASP A 85 4.47 -10.42 7.00
N PHE A 86 4.64 -9.25 7.63
CA PHE A 86 5.77 -8.36 7.38
C PHE A 86 7.09 -8.96 7.85
N LEU A 87 7.12 -9.52 9.08
CA LEU A 87 8.30 -10.17 9.64
C LEU A 87 8.78 -11.32 8.76
N TYR A 88 7.84 -12.10 8.21
CA TYR A 88 8.12 -13.19 7.30
C TYR A 88 8.77 -12.72 5.99
N LEU A 89 8.39 -11.55 5.47
CA LEU A 89 8.97 -11.00 4.24
C LEU A 89 10.39 -10.44 4.48
N ILE A 90 10.58 -9.66 5.56
CA ILE A 90 11.86 -9.00 5.84
C ILE A 90 12.96 -9.98 6.28
N ARG A 91 12.60 -11.16 6.83
CA ARG A 91 13.59 -12.15 7.26
C ARG A 91 14.59 -12.53 6.16
N LYS A 92 14.18 -12.49 4.88
CA LYS A 92 15.05 -12.87 3.75
C LYS A 92 16.03 -11.76 3.38
N VAL A 93 15.69 -10.51 3.70
CA VAL A 93 16.49 -9.32 3.38
C VAL A 93 17.62 -9.13 4.40
N LEU A 94 17.39 -9.45 5.68
CA LEU A 94 18.37 -9.24 6.76
C LEU A 94 19.45 -10.32 6.88
N PHE A 95 19.24 -11.51 6.31
CA PHE A 95 20.14 -12.68 6.44
C PHE A 95 20.83 -13.08 5.13
N ARG A 96 21.19 -12.10 4.29
CA ARG A 96 22.13 -12.29 3.19
C ARG A 96 23.38 -11.45 3.40
#